data_AF-A0A929EZ72-F1
#
_entry.id   AF-A0A929EZ72-F1
#
_cell.length_a   1.000
_cell.length_b   1.000
_cell.length_c   1.000
_cell.angle_alpha   90.00
_cell.angle_beta   90.00
_cell.angle_gamma   90.00
#
_symmetry.space_group_name_H-M   'P 1'
#
loop_
_entity.id
_entity.type
_entity.pdbx_description
1 polymer ?
#
loop_
_entity_poly.entity_id
_entity_poly.type
_entity_poly.pdbx_seq_one_letter_code
_entity_poly.pdbx_strand_id
1 'polypeptide(L)'
;MNETKVRYYKKMFLSGAVFNWCAALLFFFAFEDMYIFMGGDAVPQAPLFNLFLQLVSSLVFLFGCIYYAISRDPDSPASRQLAIVGAVGKLLFFSFFTTYAIAGDIPMALAALVAVDFIYAVLFFEYIRSQAASGLK
;
A
#
# COMPACT_ATOMS: atom_id res chain seq x y z
N MET A 1 12.54 -20.25 -3.23
CA MET A 1 13.13 -19.99 -1.88
C MET A 1 13.00 -21.25 -0.99
N ASN A 2 13.50 -21.28 0.25
CA ASN A 2 13.19 -22.41 1.16
C ASN A 2 11.76 -22.30 1.74
N GLU A 3 11.19 -23.40 2.26
CA GLU A 3 9.79 -23.43 2.72
C GLU A 3 9.46 -22.39 3.79
N THR A 4 10.39 -22.14 4.73
CA THR A 4 10.19 -21.16 5.80
C THR A 4 10.06 -19.75 5.24
N LYS A 5 10.94 -19.37 4.29
CA LYS A 5 10.86 -18.08 3.60
C LYS A 5 9.58 -17.94 2.78
N VAL A 6 9.20 -18.99 2.05
CA VAL A 6 7.95 -18.99 1.29
C VAL A 6 6.77 -18.71 2.21
N ARG A 7 6.65 -19.44 3.33
CA ARG A 7 5.58 -19.23 4.33
C ARG A 7 5.58 -17.82 4.90
N TYR A 8 6.76 -17.25 5.17
CA TYR A 8 6.91 -15.88 5.61
C TYR A 8 6.33 -14.89 4.57
N TYR A 9 6.74 -14.99 3.30
CA TYR A 9 6.27 -14.08 2.26
C TYR A 9 4.78 -14.24 1.98
N LYS A 10 4.23 -15.46 2.03
CA LYS A 10 2.77 -15.65 1.94
C LYS A 10 2.04 -14.83 3.01
N LYS A 11 2.49 -14.88 4.26
CA LYS A 11 1.88 -14.11 5.36
C LYS A 11 2.09 -12.61 5.20
N MET A 12 3.30 -12.18 4.82
CA MET A 12 3.66 -10.78 4.63
C MET A 12 2.84 -10.11 3.52
N PHE A 13 2.68 -10.76 2.37
CA PHE A 13 1.85 -10.24 1.29
C PHE A 13 0.36 -10.31 1.61
N LEU A 14 -0.08 -11.34 2.34
CA LEU A 14 -1.47 -11.41 2.82
C LEU A 14 -1.77 -10.26 3.79
N SER A 15 -0.88 -9.95 4.73
CA SER A 15 -1.07 -8.81 5.63
C SER A 15 -1.08 -7.48 4.87
N GLY A 16 -0.22 -7.34 3.85
CA GLY A 16 -0.23 -6.17 2.95
C GLY A 16 -1.54 -6.06 2.17
N ALA A 17 -2.10 -7.17 1.70
CA ALA A 17 -3.39 -7.21 1.02
C ALA A 17 -4.54 -6.74 1.94
N VAL A 18 -4.60 -7.30 3.15
CA VAL A 18 -5.62 -6.94 4.14
C VAL A 18 -5.51 -5.47 4.52
N PHE A 19 -4.28 -4.97 4.76
CA PHE A 19 -4.05 -3.56 5.05
C PHE A 19 -4.59 -2.65 3.93
N ASN A 20 -4.24 -2.95 2.67
CA ASN A 20 -4.70 -2.19 1.52
C ASN A 20 -6.23 -2.24 1.36
N TRP A 21 -6.87 -3.39 1.56
CA TRP A 21 -8.33 -3.48 1.49
C TRP A 21 -9.00 -2.68 2.62
N CYS A 22 -8.50 -2.76 3.84
CA CYS A 22 -8.99 -1.94 4.95
C CYS A 22 -8.85 -0.44 4.65
N ALA A 23 -7.69 0.00 4.15
CA ALA A 23 -7.47 1.40 3.76
C ALA A 23 -8.39 1.84 2.62
N ALA A 24 -8.57 1.00 1.59
CA ALA A 24 -9.48 1.31 0.48
C ALA A 24 -10.93 1.45 0.95
N LEU A 25 -11.42 0.53 1.81
CA LEU A 25 -12.77 0.61 2.37
C LEU A 25 -12.93 1.86 3.24
N LEU A 26 -11.93 2.19 4.04
CA LEU A 26 -11.90 3.43 4.82
C LEU A 26 -12.00 4.66 3.91
N PHE A 27 -11.24 4.70 2.82
CA PHE A 27 -11.28 5.81 1.87
C PHE A 27 -12.60 5.90 1.09
N PHE A 28 -13.25 4.78 0.79
CA PHE A 28 -14.55 4.78 0.12
C PHE A 28 -15.68 5.31 0.99
N PHE A 29 -15.70 4.92 2.27
CA PHE A 29 -16.90 5.08 3.10
C PHE A 29 -16.75 6.06 4.26
N ALA A 30 -15.53 6.36 4.67
CA ALA A 30 -15.26 7.13 5.89
C ALA A 30 -13.98 7.98 5.78
N PHE A 31 -13.63 8.46 4.58
CA PHE A 31 -12.42 9.26 4.40
C PHE A 31 -12.49 10.58 5.18
N GLU A 32 -13.59 11.32 5.09
CA GLU A 32 -13.74 12.61 5.77
C GLU A 32 -13.69 12.44 7.29
N ASP A 33 -14.45 11.49 7.85
CA ASP A 33 -14.44 11.19 9.27
C ASP A 33 -13.03 10.81 9.76
N MET A 34 -12.32 9.96 9.00
CA MET A 34 -10.93 9.59 9.29
C MET A 34 -10.01 10.81 9.22
N TYR A 35 -10.15 11.65 8.20
CA TYR A 35 -9.31 12.82 7.98
C TYR A 35 -9.46 13.85 9.11
N ILE A 36 -10.71 14.13 9.51
CA ILE A 36 -11.03 15.00 10.65
C ILE A 36 -10.51 14.39 11.96
N PHE A 37 -10.72 13.09 12.19
CA PHE A 37 -10.18 12.39 13.36
C PHE A 37 -8.66 12.50 13.46
N MET A 38 -7.96 12.55 12.32
CA MET A 38 -6.51 12.71 12.23
C MET A 38 -6.04 14.17 12.39
N GLY A 39 -6.95 15.10 12.63
CA GLY A 39 -6.65 16.52 12.85
C GLY A 39 -6.76 17.39 11.59
N GLY A 40 -7.44 16.88 10.56
CA GLY A 40 -7.75 17.65 9.34
C GLY A 40 -9.04 18.44 9.46
N ASP A 41 -9.22 19.39 8.54
CA ASP A 41 -10.48 20.12 8.38
C ASP A 41 -11.46 19.38 7.46
N ALA A 42 -12.69 19.86 7.38
CA ALA A 42 -13.69 19.33 6.44
C ALA A 42 -13.14 19.35 5.00
N VAL A 43 -13.39 18.27 4.24
CA VAL A 43 -12.84 18.11 2.89
C VAL A 43 -13.85 18.56 1.83
N PRO A 44 -13.39 19.04 0.66
CA PRO A 44 -14.30 19.48 -0.39
C PRO A 44 -15.19 18.34 -0.89
N GLN A 45 -16.51 18.48 -0.74
CA GLN A 45 -17.49 17.51 -1.25
C GLN A 45 -17.84 17.72 -2.73
N ALA A 46 -16.87 18.22 -3.52
CA ALA A 46 -17.05 18.49 -4.94
C ALA A 46 -17.04 17.19 -5.76
N PRO A 47 -17.84 17.06 -6.84
CA PRO A 47 -17.88 15.84 -7.66
C PRO A 47 -16.51 15.39 -8.18
N LEU A 48 -15.64 16.33 -8.54
CA LEU A 48 -14.29 16.03 -9.02
C LEU A 48 -13.40 15.43 -7.92
N PHE A 49 -13.46 15.96 -6.70
CA PHE A 49 -12.72 15.41 -5.55
C PHE A 49 -13.18 13.99 -5.25
N ASN A 50 -14.49 13.76 -5.21
CA ASN A 50 -15.08 12.45 -4.96
C ASN A 50 -14.69 11.42 -6.03
N LEU A 51 -14.64 11.82 -7.31
CA LEU A 51 -14.14 10.97 -8.39
C LEU A 51 -12.69 10.56 -8.16
N PHE A 52 -11.80 11.50 -7.83
CA PHE A 52 -10.40 11.19 -7.56
C PHE A 52 -10.23 10.28 -6.33
N LEU A 53 -10.99 10.53 -5.26
CA LEU A 53 -10.98 9.69 -4.07
C LEU A 53 -11.42 8.25 -4.38
N GLN A 54 -12.48 8.08 -5.18
CA GLN A 54 -12.96 6.77 -5.63
C GLN A 54 -11.92 6.06 -6.50
N LEU A 55 -11.26 6.77 -7.41
CA LEU A 55 -10.19 6.22 -8.25
C LEU A 55 -9.00 5.76 -7.39
N VAL A 56 -8.54 6.60 -6.46
CA VAL A 56 -7.45 6.23 -5.53
C VAL A 56 -7.85 5.02 -4.68
N SER A 57 -9.04 5.02 -4.11
CA SER A 57 -9.56 3.91 -3.30
C SER A 57 -9.63 2.60 -4.10
N SER A 58 -10.10 2.67 -5.36
CA SER A 58 -10.15 1.53 -6.28
C SER A 58 -8.75 0.98 -6.58
N LEU A 59 -7.78 1.86 -6.79
CA LEU A 59 -6.40 1.47 -7.04
C LEU A 59 -5.76 0.84 -5.80
N VAL A 60 -5.97 1.41 -4.61
CA VAL A 60 -5.49 0.84 -3.34
C VAL A 60 -6.07 -0.56 -3.14
N PHE A 61 -7.36 -0.75 -3.43
CA PHE A 61 -8.03 -2.05 -3.40
C PHE A 61 -7.42 -3.04 -4.39
N LEU A 62 -7.18 -2.61 -5.64
CA LEU A 62 -6.54 -3.40 -6.69
C LEU A 62 -5.13 -3.84 -6.29
N PHE A 63 -4.34 -2.95 -5.68
CA PHE A 63 -3.04 -3.32 -5.12
C PHE A 63 -3.18 -4.38 -4.02
N GLY A 64 -4.24 -4.32 -3.21
CA GLY A 64 -4.58 -5.39 -2.27
C GLY A 64 -4.79 -6.74 -2.97
N CYS A 65 -5.52 -6.75 -4.10
CA CYS A 65 -5.70 -7.96 -4.91
C CYS A 65 -4.37 -8.49 -5.48
N ILE A 66 -3.49 -7.59 -5.93
CA ILE A 66 -2.14 -7.95 -6.40
C ILE A 66 -1.33 -8.62 -5.29
N TYR A 67 -1.32 -8.03 -4.09
CA TYR A 67 -0.60 -8.61 -2.95
C TYR A 67 -1.21 -9.94 -2.52
N TYR A 68 -2.54 -10.07 -2.58
CA TYR A 68 -3.19 -11.36 -2.35
C TYR A 68 -2.76 -12.41 -3.38
N ALA A 69 -2.69 -12.07 -4.67
CA ALA A 69 -2.20 -12.99 -5.70
C ALA A 69 -0.76 -13.45 -5.42
N ILE A 70 0.14 -12.51 -5.07
CA ILE A 70 1.51 -12.83 -4.66
C ILE A 70 1.52 -13.74 -3.42
N SER A 71 0.63 -13.51 -2.46
CA SER A 71 0.54 -14.31 -1.24
C SER A 71 0.18 -15.78 -1.50
N ARG A 72 -0.50 -16.07 -2.61
CA ARG A 72 -0.86 -17.44 -3.00
C ARG A 72 0.32 -18.18 -3.61
N ASP A 73 1.08 -17.48 -4.46
CA ASP A 73 2.23 -18.02 -5.18
C ASP A 73 3.42 -17.04 -5.22
N PRO A 74 4.18 -16.93 -4.12
CA PRO A 74 5.28 -15.98 -4.02
C PRO A 74 6.55 -16.41 -4.78
N ASP A 75 6.66 -17.64 -5.28
CA ASP A 75 7.81 -18.08 -6.08
C ASP A 75 7.62 -17.82 -7.60
N SER A 76 6.42 -17.42 -8.04
CA SER A 76 6.16 -17.09 -9.44
C SER A 76 7.02 -15.91 -9.95
N PRO A 77 7.54 -15.96 -11.19
CA PRO A 77 8.24 -14.82 -11.80
C PRO A 77 7.37 -13.56 -11.89
N ALA A 78 6.06 -13.72 -12.10
CA ALA A 78 5.11 -12.61 -12.14
C ALA A 78 5.01 -11.92 -10.77
N SER A 79 5.09 -12.68 -9.68
CA SER A 79 5.02 -12.15 -8.32
C SER A 79 6.17 -11.18 -8.02
N ARG A 80 7.37 -11.45 -8.55
CA ARG A 80 8.51 -10.54 -8.43
C ARG A 80 8.26 -9.21 -9.15
N GLN A 81 7.74 -9.25 -10.38
CA GLN A 81 7.45 -8.04 -11.15
C GLN A 81 6.34 -7.22 -10.50
N LEU A 82 5.28 -7.88 -10.04
CA LEU A 82 4.18 -7.23 -9.31
C LEU A 82 4.64 -6.64 -7.98
N ALA A 83 5.56 -7.28 -7.27
CA ALA A 83 6.16 -6.74 -6.05
C ALA A 83 6.99 -5.47 -6.33
N ILE A 84 7.69 -5.39 -7.47
CA ILE A 84 8.41 -4.16 -7.88
C ILE A 84 7.41 -3.01 -8.07
N VAL A 85 6.34 -3.24 -8.83
CA VAL A 85 5.28 -2.25 -9.04
C VAL A 85 4.66 -1.84 -7.69
N GLY A 86 4.41 -2.81 -6.81
CA GLY A 86 3.92 -2.57 -5.45
C GLY A 86 4.87 -1.73 -4.61
N ALA A 87 6.18 -2.01 -4.63
CA ALA A 87 7.18 -1.28 -3.85
C ALA A 87 7.29 0.17 -4.32
N VAL A 88 7.35 0.40 -5.64
CA VAL A 88 7.37 1.75 -6.22
C VAL A 88 6.09 2.51 -5.88
N GLY A 89 4.92 1.87 -6.04
CA GLY A 89 3.63 2.47 -5.70
C GLY A 89 3.57 2.91 -4.23
N LYS A 90 4.02 2.06 -3.30
CA LYS A 90 4.08 2.37 -1.87
C LYS A 90 5.04 3.52 -1.55
N LEU A 91 6.22 3.55 -2.18
CA LEU A 91 7.15 4.66 -2.01
C LEU A 91 6.58 5.99 -2.51
N LEU A 92 5.91 5.99 -3.66
CA LEU A 92 5.26 7.19 -4.18
C LEU A 92 4.16 7.67 -3.24
N PHE A 93 3.31 6.75 -2.77
CA PHE A 93 2.23 7.06 -1.84
C PHE A 93 2.77 7.66 -0.54
N PHE A 94 3.76 7.01 0.07
CA PHE A 94 4.44 7.52 1.26
C PHE A 94 5.09 8.90 1.02
N SER A 95 5.79 9.08 -0.10
CA SER A 95 6.52 10.31 -0.40
C SER A 95 5.59 11.51 -0.58
N PHE A 96 4.48 11.34 -1.32
CA PHE A 96 3.52 12.42 -1.51
C PHE A 96 2.87 12.83 -0.19
N PHE A 97 2.27 11.89 0.54
CA PHE A 97 1.63 12.20 1.82
C PHE A 97 2.61 12.83 2.82
N THR A 98 3.84 12.31 2.91
CA THR A 98 4.85 12.88 3.81
C THR A 98 5.25 14.29 3.40
N THR A 99 5.39 14.57 2.10
CA THR A 99 5.74 15.91 1.60
C THR A 99 4.66 16.94 1.96
N TYR A 100 3.39 16.63 1.67
CA TYR A 100 2.27 17.51 2.01
C TYR A 100 2.09 17.68 3.53
N ALA A 101 2.35 16.63 4.31
CA ALA A 101 2.26 16.71 5.77
C ALA A 101 3.34 17.61 6.37
N ILE A 102 4.59 17.50 5.88
CA ILE A 102 5.70 18.35 6.32
C ILE A 102 5.48 19.82 5.88
N ALA A 103 4.82 20.04 4.75
CA ALA A 103 4.42 21.38 4.29
C ALA A 103 3.29 22.00 5.15
N GLY A 104 2.59 21.19 5.95
CA GLY A 104 1.45 21.62 6.75
C GLY A 104 0.11 21.64 6.00
N ASP A 105 0.07 21.09 4.79
CA ASP A 105 -1.15 21.06 3.95
C ASP A 105 -2.13 19.96 4.37
N ILE A 106 -1.62 18.91 5.03
CA ILE A 106 -2.42 17.80 5.59
C ILE A 106 -1.92 17.45 6.99
N PRO A 107 -2.74 16.76 7.81
CA PRO A 107 -2.34 16.40 9.17
C PRO A 107 -1.16 15.42 9.21
N MET A 108 -0.23 15.65 10.13
CA MET A 108 0.92 14.76 10.36
C MET A 108 0.51 13.32 10.74
N ALA A 109 -0.65 13.13 11.34
CA ALA A 109 -1.17 11.80 11.65
C ALA A 109 -1.42 10.96 10.37
N LEU A 110 -1.74 11.61 9.24
CA LEU A 110 -1.92 10.92 7.96
C LEU A 110 -0.57 10.42 7.40
N ALA A 111 0.52 11.17 7.63
CA ALA A 111 1.88 10.70 7.34
C ALA A 111 2.27 9.47 8.18
N ALA A 112 1.81 9.41 9.44
CA ALA A 112 2.03 8.24 10.28
C ALA A 112 1.29 6.99 9.75
N LEU A 113 0.07 7.16 9.22
CA LEU A 113 -0.66 6.06 8.57
C LEU A 113 0.10 5.51 7.37
N VAL A 114 0.57 6.38 6.47
CA VAL A 114 1.32 5.95 5.26
C VAL A 114 2.75 5.50 5.55
N ALA A 115 3.28 5.71 6.76
CA ALA A 115 4.56 5.11 7.16
C ALA A 115 4.50 3.57 7.09
N VAL A 116 3.32 2.98 7.24
CA VAL A 116 3.08 1.54 7.03
C VAL A 116 3.38 1.14 5.58
N ASP A 117 3.09 2.00 4.60
CA ASP A 117 3.46 1.76 3.19
C ASP A 117 4.97 1.75 2.99
N PHE A 118 5.71 2.63 3.67
CA PHE A 118 7.18 2.60 3.64
C PHE A 118 7.73 1.28 4.20
N ILE A 119 7.19 0.81 5.33
CA ILE A 119 7.56 -0.49 5.92
C ILE A 119 7.32 -1.61 4.90
N TYR A 120 6.15 -1.66 4.28
CA TYR A 120 5.86 -2.67 3.25
C TYR A 120 6.74 -2.52 2.01
N ALA A 121 7.10 -1.31 1.59
CA ALA A 121 8.02 -1.11 0.48
C ALA A 121 9.40 -1.72 0.78
N VAL A 122 9.94 -1.49 1.99
CA VAL A 122 11.21 -2.10 2.44
C VAL A 122 11.11 -3.63 2.44
N LEU A 123 10.02 -4.17 2.98
CA LEU A 123 9.75 -5.61 3.01
C LEU A 123 9.63 -6.19 1.59
N PHE A 124 9.02 -5.47 0.65
CA PHE A 124 8.91 -5.89 -0.75
C PHE A 124 10.28 -5.88 -1.44
N PHE A 125 11.14 -4.90 -1.15
CA PHE A 125 12.52 -4.93 -1.64
C PHE A 125 13.32 -6.12 -1.10
N GLU A 126 13.13 -6.49 0.16
CA GLU A 126 13.73 -7.70 0.73
C GLU A 126 13.26 -8.95 -0.03
N TYR A 127 11.95 -9.09 -0.25
CA TYR A 127 11.37 -10.16 -1.06
C TYR A 127 11.96 -10.21 -2.49
N ILE A 128 12.04 -9.06 -3.17
CA ILE A 128 12.56 -8.96 -4.55
C ILE A 128 14.03 -9.43 -4.61
N ARG A 129 14.83 -9.07 -3.61
CA ARG A 129 16.23 -9.51 -3.48
C ARG A 129 16.34 -11.00 -3.20
N SER A 130 15.48 -11.52 -2.33
CA SER A 130 15.42 -12.94 -1.95
C SER A 130 15.04 -13.84 -3.14
N GLN A 131 14.08 -13.41 -3.97
CA GLN A 131 13.74 -14.06 -5.25
C GLN A 131 14.93 -14.07 -6.22
N ALA A 132 15.58 -12.91 -6.43
CA ALA A 132 16.72 -12.81 -7.35
C ALA A 132 17.90 -13.70 -6.94
N ALA A 133 18.19 -13.80 -5.65
CA ALA A 133 19.23 -14.68 -5.11
C ALA A 133 18.88 -16.18 -5.25
N SER A 134 17.60 -16.52 -5.39
CA SER A 134 17.13 -17.90 -5.52
C SER A 134 17.24 -18.46 -6.96
N GLY A 135 17.70 -17.66 -7.94
CA GLY A 135 17.89 -18.09 -9.32
C GLY A 135 16.60 -18.24 -10.16
N LEU A 136 15.44 -17.89 -9.60
CA LEU A 136 14.19 -17.74 -10.33
C LEU A 136 14.29 -16.48 -11.19
N LYS A 137 14.55 -16.66 -12.50
CA LYS A 137 14.53 -15.59 -13.51
C LYS A 137 13.11 -15.31 -13.97
#